data_AF-A0A1J4YT87-F1
#
_entry.id   AF-A0A1J4YT87-F1
#
_cell.length_a   1.000
_cell.length_b   1.000
_cell.length_c   1.000
_cell.angle_alpha   90.00
_cell.angle_beta   90.00
_cell.angle_gamma   90.00
#
_symmetry.space_group_name_H-M   'P 1'
#
loop_
_entity.id
_entity.type
_entity.pdbx_description
1 polymer ?
#
loop_
_entity_poly.entity_id
_entity_poly.type
_entity_poly.pdbx_seq_one_letter_code
_entity_poly.pdbx_strand_id
1 'polypeptide(L)'
;MKKENEILEEAIIKAQSITKSKSINFDRFPNNIRNNIDVMLGKIDSNKSILASLATSCVKKIIDPKQDIRLHRTDFKGGYSARSLDTAITTPFFKKYFPKYANKESSFLTLATRERIKWTKKDGVNLKIRDKKVKNSFLILLDDIQRCDIKPGECLVYIFAKLLLLTQHIDLIFDETIEAMEFSEIININTVIKMLEKHFKTKLSSRLPVIAIYTIYQMLLSVIKRYDGKILSPLNVHTSSDKHGFGDVEIWNTDKTPFEMVEIKHNIPIKRNMVFDIVKKTKNTAIQRYYLLTTYEGCFSTLEEENYINKFILKIKNDGEIEIIANGIIQSLKYYMRFIEDYVTFIKKYTSNLIEDAKISTEVKEFHIKDWQDILKEHEIKY
;
A
#
# COMPACT_ATOMS: atom_id res chain seq x y z
N MET A 1 27.47 -9.72 -5.51
CA MET A 1 26.10 -9.39 -5.97
C MET A 1 25.56 -10.36 -7.02
N LYS A 2 26.34 -10.81 -8.01
CA LYS A 2 25.83 -11.76 -9.04
C LYS A 2 25.32 -13.08 -8.43
N LYS A 3 26.11 -13.67 -7.52
CA LYS A 3 25.77 -14.92 -6.82
C LYS A 3 24.55 -14.81 -5.91
N GLU A 4 24.37 -13.67 -5.24
CA GLU A 4 23.22 -13.36 -4.38
C GLU A 4 21.91 -13.36 -5.19
N ASN A 5 21.93 -12.73 -6.36
CA ASN A 5 20.78 -12.69 -7.26
C ASN A 5 20.48 -14.09 -7.84
N GLU A 6 21.50 -14.84 -8.23
CA GLU A 6 21.34 -16.22 -8.74
C GLU A 6 20.60 -17.12 -7.74
N ILE A 7 20.91 -17.02 -6.44
CA ILE A 7 20.21 -17.78 -5.39
C ILE A 7 18.70 -17.51 -5.37
N LEU A 8 18.31 -16.24 -5.48
CA LEU A 8 16.91 -15.83 -5.47
C LEU A 8 16.20 -16.24 -6.77
N GLU A 9 16.86 -16.05 -7.91
CA GLU A 9 16.35 -16.43 -9.24
C GLU A 9 16.15 -17.96 -9.35
N GLU A 10 17.10 -18.77 -8.87
CA GLU A 10 16.91 -20.23 -8.80
C GLU A 10 15.74 -20.64 -7.90
N ALA A 11 15.59 -19.96 -6.77
CA ALA A 11 14.52 -20.26 -5.83
C ALA A 11 13.13 -19.93 -6.40
N ILE A 12 12.98 -18.80 -7.14
CA ILE A 12 11.71 -18.47 -7.79
C ILE A 12 11.39 -19.40 -8.96
N ILE A 13 12.38 -19.82 -9.75
CA ILE A 13 12.17 -20.82 -10.82
C ILE A 13 11.65 -22.13 -10.22
N LYS A 14 12.27 -22.60 -9.13
CA LYS A 14 11.79 -23.78 -8.41
C LYS A 14 10.38 -23.55 -7.85
N ALA A 15 10.09 -22.39 -7.28
CA ALA A 15 8.75 -22.06 -6.80
C ALA A 15 7.69 -22.07 -7.91
N GLN A 16 7.99 -21.48 -9.07
CA GLN A 16 7.10 -21.49 -10.24
C GLN A 16 6.83 -22.90 -10.75
N SER A 17 7.83 -23.79 -10.74
CA SER A 17 7.63 -25.19 -11.13
C SER A 17 6.64 -25.91 -10.22
N ILE A 18 6.60 -25.57 -8.93
CA ILE A 18 5.65 -26.14 -7.96
C ILE A 18 4.24 -25.63 -8.23
N THR A 19 4.08 -24.32 -8.38
CA THR A 19 2.76 -23.69 -8.50
C THR A 19 2.09 -23.96 -9.85
N LYS A 20 2.86 -24.31 -10.89
CA LYS A 20 2.34 -24.76 -12.19
C LYS A 20 1.97 -26.26 -12.23
N SER A 21 2.31 -27.03 -11.20
CA SER A 21 1.96 -28.46 -11.14
C SER A 21 0.44 -28.65 -11.03
N LYS A 22 -0.11 -29.63 -11.76
CA LYS A 22 -1.54 -30.03 -11.65
C LYS A 22 -1.93 -30.46 -10.23
N SER A 23 -0.97 -30.99 -9.47
CA SER A 23 -1.13 -31.30 -8.05
C SER A 23 0.00 -30.64 -7.28
N ILE A 24 -0.34 -29.58 -6.54
CA ILE A 24 0.62 -28.85 -5.71
C ILE A 24 0.84 -29.66 -4.44
N ASN A 25 2.02 -30.25 -4.30
CA ASN A 25 2.41 -30.99 -3.10
C ASN A 25 3.41 -30.18 -2.26
N PHE A 26 2.93 -29.60 -1.16
CA PHE A 26 3.77 -28.92 -0.18
C PHE A 26 4.34 -29.84 0.90
N ASP A 27 3.87 -31.08 1.06
CA ASP A 27 4.38 -32.03 2.06
C ASP A 27 5.84 -32.43 1.84
N ARG A 28 6.39 -32.13 0.65
CA ARG A 28 7.82 -32.21 0.37
C ARG A 28 8.68 -31.25 1.22
N PHE A 29 8.09 -30.23 1.83
CA PHE A 29 8.78 -29.30 2.72
C PHE A 29 8.61 -29.71 4.19
N PRO A 30 9.66 -29.58 5.03
CA PRO A 30 9.57 -29.84 6.46
C PRO A 30 8.39 -29.14 7.13
N ASN A 31 7.65 -29.84 7.99
CA ASN A 31 6.50 -29.28 8.73
C ASN A 31 6.84 -27.98 9.45
N ASN A 32 8.07 -27.88 9.96
CA ASN A 32 8.57 -26.70 10.64
C ASN A 32 8.67 -25.47 9.70
N ILE A 33 9.12 -25.65 8.46
CA ILE A 33 9.10 -24.62 7.42
C ILE A 33 7.66 -24.21 7.13
N ARG A 34 6.79 -25.20 6.86
CA ARG A 34 5.40 -24.94 6.47
C ARG A 34 4.63 -24.16 7.53
N ASN A 35 4.61 -24.68 8.75
CA ASN A 35 3.82 -24.11 9.84
C ASN A 35 4.25 -22.68 10.17
N ASN A 36 5.55 -22.42 10.27
CA ASN A 36 6.05 -21.11 10.66
C ASN A 36 5.94 -20.07 9.54
N ILE A 37 6.17 -20.47 8.28
CA ILE A 37 6.03 -19.55 7.15
C ILE A 37 4.55 -19.24 6.90
N ASP A 38 3.65 -20.22 7.00
CA ASP A 38 2.21 -19.99 6.85
C ASP A 38 1.66 -19.05 7.93
N VAL A 39 2.17 -19.12 9.17
CA VAL A 39 1.84 -18.15 10.23
C VAL A 39 2.24 -16.72 9.84
N MET A 40 3.45 -16.53 9.28
CA MET A 40 3.91 -15.20 8.85
C MET A 40 3.10 -14.69 7.64
N LEU A 41 2.81 -15.57 6.68
CA LEU A 41 2.01 -15.24 5.49
C LEU A 41 0.58 -14.84 5.84
N GLY A 42 -0.04 -15.49 6.82
CA GLY A 42 -1.38 -15.14 7.30
C GLY A 42 -1.50 -13.71 7.87
N LYS A 43 -0.37 -13.03 8.10
CA LYS A 43 -0.30 -11.62 8.54
C LYS A 43 0.61 -10.77 7.65
N ILE A 44 0.81 -11.16 6.39
CA ILE A 44 1.78 -10.52 5.50
C ILE A 44 1.48 -9.04 5.25
N ASP A 45 0.21 -8.64 5.12
CA ASP A 45 -0.16 -7.24 4.88
C ASP A 45 0.37 -6.28 5.95
N SER A 46 0.54 -6.76 7.18
CA SER A 46 1.06 -5.96 8.31
C SER A 46 2.49 -6.31 8.72
N ASN A 47 3.08 -7.38 8.16
CA ASN A 47 4.39 -7.91 8.58
C ASN A 47 5.31 -8.30 7.40
N LYS A 48 5.10 -7.78 6.19
CA LYS A 48 5.91 -8.10 5.01
C LYS A 48 7.43 -7.98 5.21
N SER A 49 7.87 -7.03 6.03
CA SER A 49 9.28 -6.85 6.41
C SER A 49 9.89 -8.08 7.09
N ILE A 50 9.11 -8.82 7.88
CA ILE A 50 9.58 -10.01 8.59
C ILE A 50 9.91 -11.10 7.58
N LEU A 51 9.02 -11.34 6.62
CA LEU A 51 9.21 -12.34 5.58
C LEU A 51 10.39 -11.98 4.65
N ALA A 52 10.49 -10.72 4.22
CA ALA A 52 11.61 -10.23 3.40
C ALA A 52 12.95 -10.29 4.15
N SER A 53 12.96 -9.99 5.45
CA SER A 53 14.16 -10.10 6.29
C SER A 53 14.61 -11.56 6.49
N LEU A 54 13.67 -12.49 6.59
CA LEU A 54 13.97 -13.93 6.61
C LEU A 54 14.57 -14.38 5.29
N ALA A 55 14.02 -13.95 4.15
CA ALA A 55 14.58 -14.25 2.83
C ALA A 55 16.02 -13.72 2.70
N THR A 56 16.28 -12.48 3.13
CA THR A 56 17.64 -11.91 3.18
C THR A 56 18.58 -12.76 4.03
N SER A 57 18.11 -13.22 5.18
CA SER A 57 18.89 -14.05 6.10
C SER A 57 19.21 -15.42 5.48
N CYS A 58 18.26 -16.03 4.76
CA CYS A 58 18.49 -17.25 4.00
C CYS A 58 19.57 -17.07 2.93
N VAL A 59 19.51 -15.97 2.15
CA VAL A 59 20.54 -15.65 1.15
C VAL A 59 21.92 -15.52 1.80
N LYS A 60 22.03 -14.79 2.92
CA LYS A 60 23.31 -14.66 3.63
C LYS A 60 23.83 -16.01 4.09
N LYS A 61 22.98 -16.87 4.65
CA LYS A 61 23.38 -18.21 5.11
C LYS A 61 23.87 -19.11 3.99
N ILE A 62 23.27 -19.02 2.80
CA ILE A 62 23.68 -19.81 1.63
C ILE A 62 25.07 -19.36 1.14
N ILE A 63 25.34 -18.06 1.12
CA ILE A 63 26.59 -17.49 0.63
C ILE A 63 27.73 -17.69 1.62
N ASP A 64 27.43 -17.54 2.90
CA ASP A 64 28.38 -17.64 3.99
C ASP A 64 27.80 -18.54 5.09
N PRO A 65 27.96 -19.87 4.96
CA PRO A 65 27.39 -20.83 5.90
C PRO A 65 27.85 -20.64 7.35
N LYS A 66 29.02 -20.03 7.55
CA LYS A 66 29.59 -19.77 8.88
C LYS A 66 28.98 -18.53 9.55
N GLN A 67 28.37 -17.62 8.79
CA GLN A 67 27.72 -16.43 9.37
C GLN A 67 26.57 -16.84 10.29
N ASP A 68 26.54 -16.25 11.49
CA ASP A 68 25.33 -16.25 12.32
C ASP A 68 24.36 -15.18 11.81
N ILE A 69 23.28 -15.64 11.17
CA ILE A 69 22.28 -14.77 10.55
C ILE A 69 21.39 -14.04 11.56
N ARG A 70 21.43 -14.44 12.84
CA ARG A 70 20.72 -13.76 13.94
C ARG A 70 21.40 -12.44 14.34
N LEU A 71 22.64 -12.24 13.90
CA LEU A 71 23.46 -11.04 14.12
C LEU A 71 23.41 -10.10 12.90
N HIS A 72 22.21 -9.61 12.58
CA HIS A 72 21.89 -8.88 11.34
C HIS A 72 22.45 -7.45 11.23
N ARG A 73 23.26 -6.98 12.18
CA ARG A 73 23.84 -5.62 12.20
C ARG A 73 25.35 -5.67 12.37
N THR A 74 26.05 -4.73 11.74
CA THR A 74 27.52 -4.61 11.79
C THR A 74 28.05 -4.18 13.16
N ASP A 75 27.23 -3.57 14.01
CA ASP A 75 27.59 -3.17 15.38
C ASP A 75 27.48 -4.32 16.39
N PHE A 76 27.02 -5.51 15.97
CA PHE A 76 27.19 -6.74 16.74
C PHE A 76 28.55 -7.36 16.47
N LYS A 77 29.23 -7.87 17.51
CA LYS A 77 30.43 -8.68 17.36
C LYS A 77 30.10 -9.92 16.51
N GLY A 78 30.73 -10.05 15.34
CA GLY A 78 30.46 -11.12 14.37
C GLY A 78 29.18 -10.92 13.53
N GLY A 79 28.59 -9.73 13.56
CA GLY A 79 27.42 -9.41 12.76
C GLY A 79 27.74 -8.99 11.32
N TYR A 80 26.71 -8.90 10.49
CA TYR A 80 26.82 -8.57 9.07
C TYR A 80 25.88 -7.41 8.68
N SER A 81 26.15 -6.80 7.53
CA SER A 81 25.34 -5.68 7.02
C SER A 81 24.07 -6.17 6.30
N ALA A 82 23.10 -6.67 7.06
CA ALA A 82 21.87 -7.24 6.47
C ALA A 82 21.04 -6.21 5.70
N ARG A 83 20.98 -4.96 6.19
CA ARG A 83 20.32 -3.85 5.47
C ARG A 83 20.94 -3.62 4.09
N SER A 84 22.26 -3.65 3.97
CA SER A 84 22.94 -3.41 2.69
C SER A 84 22.66 -4.55 1.71
N LEU A 85 22.68 -5.79 2.19
CA LEU A 85 22.33 -6.96 1.40
C LEU A 85 20.87 -6.89 0.91
N ASP A 86 19.93 -6.59 1.80
CA ASP A 86 18.52 -6.46 1.46
C ASP A 86 18.27 -5.32 0.46
N THR A 87 18.84 -4.14 0.71
CA THR A 87 18.68 -2.97 -0.17
C THR A 87 19.19 -3.25 -1.58
N ALA A 88 20.31 -3.95 -1.70
CA ALA A 88 20.93 -4.23 -2.99
C ALA A 88 20.31 -5.44 -3.73
N ILE A 89 19.75 -6.41 -3.00
CA ILE A 89 19.36 -7.72 -3.55
C ILE A 89 17.90 -8.06 -3.27
N THR A 90 17.55 -8.31 -2.00
CA THR A 90 16.25 -8.89 -1.64
C THR A 90 15.09 -7.93 -1.92
N THR A 91 15.23 -6.66 -1.56
CA THR A 91 14.20 -5.64 -1.81
C THR A 91 13.93 -5.45 -3.31
N PRO A 92 14.94 -5.22 -4.18
CA PRO A 92 14.74 -5.19 -5.63
C PRO A 92 14.06 -6.45 -6.18
N PHE A 93 14.45 -7.63 -5.70
CA PHE A 93 13.84 -8.89 -6.09
C PHE A 93 12.35 -8.98 -5.71
N PHE A 94 11.99 -8.61 -4.48
CA PHE A 94 10.59 -8.56 -4.05
C PHE A 94 9.78 -7.53 -4.85
N LYS A 95 10.35 -6.36 -5.19
CA LYS A 95 9.65 -5.38 -6.04
C LYS A 95 9.37 -5.92 -7.44
N LYS A 96 10.30 -6.70 -8.00
CA LYS A 96 10.18 -7.32 -9.32
C LYS A 96 9.10 -8.41 -9.35
N TYR A 97 9.09 -9.30 -8.36
CA TYR A 97 8.25 -10.51 -8.40
C TYR A 97 7.00 -10.45 -7.51
N PHE A 98 7.01 -9.63 -6.46
CA PHE A 98 5.96 -9.57 -5.43
C PHE A 98 5.67 -8.12 -5.00
N PRO A 99 5.34 -7.20 -5.94
CA PRO A 99 5.27 -5.76 -5.68
C PRO A 99 4.36 -5.40 -4.50
N LYS A 100 3.19 -6.04 -4.38
CA LYS A 100 2.28 -5.92 -3.23
C LYS A 100 2.97 -6.12 -1.88
N TYR A 101 3.80 -7.14 -1.80
CA TYR A 101 4.45 -7.60 -0.57
C TYR A 101 5.88 -7.07 -0.43
N ALA A 102 6.33 -6.21 -1.32
CA ALA A 102 7.64 -5.60 -1.24
C ALA A 102 7.67 -4.49 -0.18
N ASN A 103 8.80 -4.41 0.53
CA ASN A 103 9.16 -3.20 1.24
C ASN A 103 9.50 -2.09 0.25
N LYS A 104 9.17 -0.85 0.58
CA LYS A 104 9.45 0.29 -0.29
C LYS A 104 10.91 0.65 -0.33
N GLU A 105 11.51 0.74 0.85
CA GLU A 105 12.95 0.80 1.03
C GLU A 105 13.38 -0.59 1.53
N SER A 106 14.22 -0.67 2.54
CA SER A 106 14.67 -1.93 3.10
C SER A 106 13.68 -2.52 4.11
N SER A 107 13.56 -3.85 4.15
CA SER A 107 12.89 -4.56 5.23
C SER A 107 13.55 -4.32 6.59
N PHE A 108 14.81 -3.86 6.63
CA PHE A 108 15.59 -3.57 7.84
C PHE A 108 15.43 -2.13 8.37
N LEU A 109 14.50 -1.35 7.82
CA LEU A 109 14.19 0.00 8.31
C LEU A 109 12.95 0.08 9.20
N THR A 110 12.22 -1.03 9.36
CA THR A 110 11.05 -1.08 10.23
C THR A 110 11.44 -1.25 11.70
N LEU A 111 10.59 -0.78 12.62
CA LEU A 111 10.83 -0.94 14.07
C LEU A 111 11.11 -2.39 14.47
N ALA A 112 10.47 -3.36 13.81
CA ALA A 112 10.64 -4.77 14.11
C ALA A 112 12.03 -5.34 13.78
N THR A 113 12.75 -4.73 12.82
CA THR A 113 13.96 -5.30 12.21
C THR A 113 15.17 -4.38 12.30
N ARG A 114 14.97 -3.08 12.56
CA ARG A 114 16.06 -2.10 12.67
C ARG A 114 16.67 -2.05 14.07
N GLU A 115 15.94 -2.51 15.09
CA GLU A 115 16.36 -2.36 16.48
C GLU A 115 17.65 -3.15 16.78
N ARG A 116 18.39 -2.66 17.78
CA ARG A 116 19.64 -3.29 18.26
C ARG A 116 19.35 -4.51 19.15
N ILE A 117 18.58 -5.47 18.62
CA ILE A 117 18.16 -6.70 19.30
C ILE A 117 18.60 -7.89 18.45
N LYS A 118 19.40 -8.79 19.02
CA LYS A 118 19.80 -10.02 18.32
C LYS A 118 18.59 -10.92 18.10
N TRP A 119 18.51 -11.57 16.95
CA TRP A 119 17.36 -12.43 16.61
C TRP A 119 17.50 -13.86 17.15
N THR A 120 18.04 -13.99 18.36
CA THR A 120 18.08 -15.26 19.09
C THR A 120 16.75 -15.50 19.78
N LYS A 121 16.43 -16.76 20.14
CA LYS A 121 15.24 -17.07 20.95
C LYS A 121 15.20 -16.32 22.29
N LYS A 122 16.37 -16.01 22.87
CA LYS A 122 16.49 -15.27 24.14
C LYS A 122 16.27 -13.77 23.98
N ASP A 123 17.02 -13.12 23.11
CA ASP A 123 16.99 -11.65 22.99
C ASP A 123 15.80 -11.19 22.13
N GLY A 124 15.43 -12.00 21.12
CA GLY A 124 14.40 -11.71 20.14
C GLY A 124 12.99 -11.60 20.71
N VAL A 125 12.74 -12.03 21.94
CA VAL A 125 11.47 -11.79 22.64
C VAL A 125 11.12 -10.30 22.72
N ASN A 126 12.14 -9.43 22.71
CA ASN A 126 12.02 -7.98 22.81
C ASN A 126 11.73 -7.27 21.48
N LEU A 127 11.73 -7.99 20.35
CA LEU A 127 11.42 -7.40 19.04
C LEU A 127 10.04 -6.76 19.03
N LYS A 128 9.92 -5.59 18.39
CA LYS A 128 8.66 -4.83 18.20
C LYS A 128 7.77 -5.43 17.13
N ILE A 129 7.51 -6.73 17.25
CA ILE A 129 6.52 -7.45 16.45
C ILE A 129 5.31 -7.67 17.36
N ARG A 130 4.18 -7.04 17.01
CA ARG A 130 2.95 -7.05 17.82
C ARG A 130 2.36 -8.45 17.95
N ASP A 131 2.37 -9.21 16.85
CA ASP A 131 1.83 -10.57 16.83
C ASP A 131 2.86 -11.57 17.38
N LYS A 132 2.54 -12.16 18.54
CA LYS A 132 3.43 -13.12 19.23
C LYS A 132 3.67 -14.37 18.39
N LYS A 133 2.69 -14.85 17.62
CA LYS A 133 2.84 -16.05 16.78
C LYS A 133 3.81 -15.76 15.64
N VAL A 134 3.64 -14.63 14.95
CA VAL A 134 4.56 -14.19 13.88
C VAL A 134 5.99 -14.04 14.42
N LYS A 135 6.16 -13.39 15.58
CA LYS A 135 7.47 -13.22 16.21
C LYS A 135 8.13 -14.57 16.51
N ASN A 136 7.40 -15.48 17.15
CA ASN A 136 7.92 -16.79 17.51
C ASN A 136 8.29 -17.60 16.27
N SER A 137 7.43 -17.63 15.25
CA SER A 137 7.70 -18.32 14.00
C SER A 137 8.94 -17.81 13.28
N PHE A 138 9.16 -16.50 13.27
CA PHE A 138 10.37 -15.89 12.73
C PHE A 138 11.64 -16.33 13.49
N LEU A 139 11.62 -16.26 14.82
CA LEU A 139 12.76 -16.63 15.66
C LEU A 139 13.06 -18.14 15.61
N ILE A 140 12.03 -18.99 15.53
CA ILE A 140 12.17 -20.44 15.37
C ILE A 140 12.92 -20.76 14.08
N LEU A 141 12.44 -20.24 12.94
CA LEU A 141 13.07 -20.51 11.64
C LEU A 141 14.52 -20.00 11.57
N LEU A 142 14.81 -18.81 12.09
CA LEU A 142 16.19 -18.31 12.12
C LEU A 142 17.10 -19.22 12.95
N ASP A 143 16.62 -19.72 14.09
CA ASP A 143 17.38 -20.64 14.94
C ASP A 143 17.62 -21.98 14.24
N ASP A 144 16.60 -22.52 13.58
CA ASP A 144 16.69 -23.82 12.90
C ASP A 144 17.58 -23.76 11.66
N ILE A 145 17.53 -22.65 10.89
CA ILE A 145 18.49 -22.39 9.80
C ILE A 145 19.90 -22.27 10.37
N GLN A 146 20.07 -21.58 11.50
CA GLN A 146 21.39 -21.38 12.09
C GLN A 146 22.01 -22.66 12.62
N ARG A 147 21.19 -23.57 13.18
CA ARG A 147 21.59 -24.90 13.67
C ARG A 147 21.71 -25.94 12.55
N CYS A 148 21.41 -25.57 11.30
CA CYS A 148 21.39 -26.44 10.13
C CYS A 148 20.33 -27.55 10.16
N ASP A 149 19.27 -27.38 10.97
CA ASP A 149 18.13 -28.30 11.02
C ASP A 149 17.25 -28.18 9.76
N ILE A 150 17.24 -26.99 9.13
CA ILE A 150 16.50 -26.72 7.90
C ILE A 150 17.39 -26.03 6.86
N LYS A 151 17.17 -26.36 5.59
CA LYS A 151 17.95 -25.77 4.49
C LYS A 151 17.38 -24.38 4.14
N PRO A 152 18.20 -23.31 4.16
CA PRO A 152 17.73 -21.96 3.81
C PRO A 152 17.15 -21.87 2.38
N GLY A 153 17.64 -22.70 1.45
CA GLY A 153 17.08 -22.79 0.10
C GLY A 153 15.64 -23.32 0.07
N GLU A 154 15.30 -24.28 0.93
CA GLU A 154 13.92 -24.80 1.03
C GLU A 154 12.99 -23.74 1.61
N CYS A 155 13.47 -22.93 2.57
CA CYS A 155 12.72 -21.78 3.08
C CYS A 155 12.42 -20.79 1.95
N LEU A 156 13.42 -20.38 1.16
CA LEU A 156 13.22 -19.44 0.04
C LEU A 156 12.19 -19.96 -0.97
N VAL A 157 12.33 -21.22 -1.40
CA VAL A 157 11.40 -21.81 -2.37
C VAL A 157 9.98 -21.86 -1.81
N TYR A 158 9.81 -22.23 -0.54
CA TYR A 158 8.48 -22.27 0.08
C TYR A 158 7.84 -20.88 0.22
N ILE A 159 8.62 -19.87 0.65
CA ILE A 159 8.18 -18.46 0.71
C ILE A 159 7.67 -18.03 -0.66
N PHE A 160 8.48 -18.22 -1.71
CA PHE A 160 8.15 -17.75 -3.05
C PHE A 160 6.97 -18.52 -3.66
N ALA A 161 6.86 -19.83 -3.43
CA ALA A 161 5.72 -20.61 -3.92
C ALA A 161 4.41 -20.12 -3.30
N LYS A 162 4.39 -19.82 -2.00
CA LYS A 162 3.21 -19.29 -1.33
C LYS A 162 2.88 -17.86 -1.77
N LEU A 163 3.88 -16.99 -1.95
CA LEU A 163 3.65 -15.64 -2.46
C LEU A 163 3.10 -15.64 -3.89
N LEU A 164 3.57 -16.57 -4.75
CA LEU A 164 3.01 -16.77 -6.09
C LEU A 164 1.54 -17.18 -6.01
N LEU A 165 1.18 -18.14 -5.16
CA LEU A 165 -0.21 -18.56 -4.99
C LEU A 165 -1.10 -17.43 -4.47
N LEU A 166 -0.62 -16.64 -3.51
CA LEU A 166 -1.34 -15.47 -3.02
C LEU A 166 -1.56 -14.44 -4.13
N THR A 167 -0.55 -14.21 -4.97
CA THR A 167 -0.65 -13.28 -6.11
C THR A 167 -1.65 -13.79 -7.14
N GLN A 168 -1.58 -15.07 -7.52
CA GLN A 168 -2.52 -15.71 -8.45
C GLN A 168 -3.97 -15.66 -7.95
N HIS A 169 -4.20 -15.95 -6.67
CA HIS A 169 -5.54 -15.87 -6.07
C HIS A 169 -6.10 -14.45 -6.11
N ILE A 170 -5.26 -13.45 -5.84
CA ILE A 170 -5.64 -12.05 -5.89
C ILE A 170 -5.94 -11.62 -7.34
N ASP A 171 -5.15 -12.06 -8.31
CA ASP A 171 -5.39 -11.78 -9.73
C ASP A 171 -6.72 -12.37 -10.21
N LEU A 172 -7.07 -13.60 -9.78
CA LEU A 172 -8.39 -14.19 -10.08
C LEU A 172 -9.55 -13.34 -9.53
N ILE A 173 -9.45 -12.86 -8.29
CA ILE A 173 -10.46 -11.96 -7.71
C ILE A 173 -10.57 -10.66 -8.53
N PHE A 174 -9.45 -10.14 -9.02
CA PHE A 174 -9.47 -8.95 -9.87
C PHE A 174 -10.13 -9.21 -11.21
N ASP A 175 -9.82 -10.32 -11.86
CA ASP A 175 -10.43 -10.72 -13.13
C ASP A 175 -11.95 -10.90 -12.95
N GLU A 176 -12.38 -11.61 -11.92
CA GLU A 176 -13.81 -11.75 -11.55
C GLU A 176 -14.46 -10.38 -11.28
N THR A 177 -13.73 -9.44 -10.66
CA THR A 177 -14.24 -8.08 -10.40
C THR A 177 -14.45 -7.31 -11.71
N ILE A 178 -13.56 -7.49 -12.69
CA ILE A 178 -13.66 -6.85 -14.01
C ILE A 178 -14.80 -7.48 -14.82
N GLU A 179 -14.92 -8.81 -14.80
CA GLU A 179 -15.99 -9.54 -15.48
C GLU A 179 -17.38 -9.19 -14.91
N ALA A 180 -17.48 -8.92 -13.60
CA ALA A 180 -18.72 -8.46 -12.98
C ALA A 180 -19.17 -7.05 -13.40
N MET A 181 -18.39 -6.33 -14.24
CA MET A 181 -18.68 -4.97 -14.69
C MET A 181 -19.44 -4.92 -16.02
N GLU A 182 -20.57 -5.61 -16.12
CA GLU A 182 -21.51 -5.46 -17.22
C GLU A 182 -22.69 -4.60 -16.76
N PHE A 183 -22.96 -3.48 -17.44
CA PHE A 183 -23.94 -2.49 -16.98
C PHE A 183 -25.19 -2.55 -17.85
N SER A 184 -26.31 -3.03 -17.29
CA SER A 184 -27.61 -3.04 -17.97
C SER A 184 -28.48 -1.82 -17.66
N GLU A 185 -28.12 -1.00 -16.66
CA GLU A 185 -28.94 0.10 -16.17
C GLU A 185 -28.31 1.48 -16.32
N ILE A 186 -29.16 2.51 -16.42
CA ILE A 186 -28.77 3.92 -16.40
C ILE A 186 -28.37 4.29 -14.96
N ILE A 187 -27.09 4.57 -14.76
CA ILE A 187 -26.55 5.02 -13.46
C ILE A 187 -26.64 6.54 -13.37
N ASN A 188 -26.98 7.06 -12.18
CA ASN A 188 -26.96 8.48 -11.88
C ASN A 188 -26.00 8.80 -10.73
N ILE A 189 -25.72 10.10 -10.52
CA ILE A 189 -24.83 10.59 -9.45
C ILE A 189 -25.19 10.01 -8.08
N ASN A 190 -26.48 9.96 -7.73
CA ASN A 190 -26.90 9.48 -6.41
C ASN A 190 -26.57 8.00 -6.21
N THR A 191 -26.69 7.18 -7.25
CA THR A 191 -26.29 5.77 -7.22
C THR A 191 -24.79 5.63 -6.99
N VAL A 192 -23.96 6.33 -7.80
CA VAL A 192 -22.49 6.28 -7.63
C VAL A 192 -22.06 6.71 -6.23
N ILE A 193 -22.64 7.79 -5.72
CA ILE A 193 -22.32 8.29 -4.38
C ILE A 193 -22.69 7.27 -3.31
N LYS A 194 -23.86 6.64 -3.38
CA LYS A 194 -24.26 5.59 -2.42
C LYS A 194 -23.30 4.40 -2.44
N MET A 195 -22.86 3.98 -3.64
CA MET A 195 -21.87 2.91 -3.79
C MET A 195 -20.54 3.27 -3.11
N LEU A 196 -20.02 4.48 -3.36
CA LEU A 196 -18.78 4.96 -2.74
C LEU A 196 -18.93 5.11 -1.22
N GLU A 197 -20.03 5.69 -0.73
CA GLU A 197 -20.29 5.84 0.71
C GLU A 197 -20.33 4.48 1.41
N LYS A 198 -20.96 3.48 0.79
CA LYS A 198 -20.97 2.12 1.31
C LYS A 198 -19.58 1.52 1.34
N HIS A 199 -18.80 1.68 0.26
CA HIS A 199 -17.43 1.17 0.19
C HIS A 199 -16.49 1.83 1.21
N PHE A 200 -16.64 3.14 1.44
CA PHE A 200 -15.83 3.88 2.41
C PHE A 200 -16.09 3.45 3.85
N LYS A 201 -17.23 2.81 4.15
CA LYS A 201 -17.55 2.27 5.48
C LYS A 201 -16.84 0.95 5.79
N THR A 202 -16.21 0.31 4.81
CA THR A 202 -15.40 -0.89 5.05
C THR A 202 -14.27 -0.58 6.05
N LYS A 203 -13.88 -1.55 6.88
CA LYS A 203 -12.76 -1.37 7.83
C LYS A 203 -11.45 -1.05 7.08
N LEU A 204 -10.59 -0.21 7.66
CA LEU A 204 -9.27 0.13 7.06
C LEU A 204 -9.35 0.77 5.66
N SER A 205 -10.41 1.52 5.39
CA SER A 205 -10.74 2.09 4.07
C SER A 205 -10.12 3.46 3.77
N SER A 206 -9.14 3.95 4.54
CA SER A 206 -8.60 5.32 4.36
C SER A 206 -8.07 5.61 2.96
N ARG A 207 -7.68 4.58 2.20
CA ARG A 207 -7.20 4.67 0.82
C ARG A 207 -8.33 4.76 -0.22
N LEU A 208 -9.52 4.26 0.08
CA LEU A 208 -10.66 4.23 -0.87
C LEU A 208 -11.14 5.65 -1.27
N PRO A 209 -11.31 6.59 -0.32
CA PRO A 209 -11.62 7.98 -0.64
C PRO A 209 -10.58 8.65 -1.56
N VAL A 210 -9.30 8.31 -1.38
CA VAL A 210 -8.20 8.82 -2.22
C VAL A 210 -8.34 8.32 -3.66
N ILE A 211 -8.60 7.03 -3.84
CA ILE A 211 -8.79 6.41 -5.16
C ILE A 211 -10.01 7.02 -5.87
N ALA A 212 -11.09 7.29 -5.15
CA ALA A 212 -12.29 7.92 -5.73
C ALA A 212 -12.02 9.34 -6.22
N ILE A 213 -11.31 10.16 -5.42
CA ILE A 213 -10.94 11.52 -5.84
C ILE A 213 -9.95 11.48 -7.01
N TYR A 214 -8.94 10.63 -6.94
CA TYR A 214 -8.01 10.44 -8.06
C TYR A 214 -8.75 10.08 -9.35
N THR A 215 -9.71 9.15 -9.26
CA THR A 215 -10.53 8.71 -10.40
C THR A 215 -11.34 9.86 -11.01
N ILE A 216 -11.99 10.69 -10.18
CA ILE A 216 -12.77 11.80 -10.75
C ILE A 216 -11.84 12.84 -11.38
N TYR A 217 -10.67 13.12 -10.81
CA TYR A 217 -9.68 14.00 -11.45
C TYR A 217 -9.21 13.46 -12.80
N GLN A 218 -8.99 12.15 -12.95
CA GLN A 218 -8.67 11.55 -14.26
C GLN A 218 -9.70 11.90 -15.34
N MET A 219 -10.97 12.04 -14.95
CA MET A 219 -12.04 12.42 -15.87
C MET A 219 -12.12 13.94 -16.03
N LEU A 220 -12.04 14.71 -14.94
CA LEU A 220 -12.16 16.17 -14.99
C LEU A 220 -11.06 16.82 -15.85
N LEU A 221 -9.86 16.25 -15.85
CA LEU A 221 -8.72 16.77 -16.62
C LEU A 221 -9.02 16.89 -18.13
N SER A 222 -9.90 16.05 -18.68
CA SER A 222 -10.24 16.08 -20.11
C SER A 222 -11.44 16.96 -20.47
N VAL A 223 -12.18 17.48 -19.48
CA VAL A 223 -13.42 18.25 -19.71
C VAL A 223 -13.38 19.67 -19.16
N ILE A 224 -12.59 19.94 -18.11
CA ILE A 224 -12.55 21.26 -17.49
C ILE A 224 -11.33 22.05 -17.97
N LYS A 225 -11.58 23.18 -18.65
CA LYS A 225 -10.58 24.12 -19.18
C LYS A 225 -9.46 24.51 -18.19
N ARG A 226 -9.77 24.58 -16.89
CA ARG A 226 -8.76 24.87 -15.84
C ARG A 226 -7.59 23.89 -15.86
N TYR A 227 -7.83 22.65 -16.29
CA TYR A 227 -6.85 21.58 -16.31
C TYR A 227 -6.18 21.38 -17.67
N ASP A 228 -6.39 22.29 -18.62
CA ASP A 228 -5.71 22.26 -19.91
C ASP A 228 -4.18 22.26 -19.72
N GLY A 229 -3.50 21.25 -20.28
CA GLY A 229 -2.06 21.07 -20.13
C GLY A 229 -1.60 20.72 -18.72
N LYS A 230 -2.50 20.25 -17.83
CA LYS A 230 -2.12 19.73 -16.51
C LYS A 230 -1.96 18.21 -16.54
N ILE A 231 -1.15 17.71 -15.62
CA ILE A 231 -0.80 16.30 -15.51
C ILE A 231 -1.24 15.82 -14.13
N LEU A 232 -2.06 14.78 -14.09
CA LEU A 232 -2.36 14.06 -12.85
C LEU A 232 -1.23 13.08 -12.56
N SER A 233 -0.59 13.24 -11.41
CA SER A 233 0.46 12.31 -10.97
C SER A 233 -0.13 10.97 -10.58
N PRO A 234 0.54 9.84 -10.88
CA PRO A 234 0.09 8.52 -10.44
C PRO A 234 -0.13 8.46 -8.93
N LEU A 235 -1.08 7.63 -8.49
CA LEU A 235 -1.35 7.40 -7.07
C LEU A 235 -0.06 6.97 -6.33
N ASN A 236 0.42 7.84 -5.45
CA ASN A 236 1.54 7.52 -4.58
C ASN A 236 1.06 6.55 -3.50
N VAL A 237 1.76 5.44 -3.31
CA VAL A 237 1.53 4.57 -2.14
C VAL A 237 2.03 5.35 -0.91
N HIS A 238 1.32 5.43 0.22
CA HIS A 238 1.60 6.43 1.30
C HIS A 238 2.85 6.18 2.16
N THR A 239 3.40 4.96 2.17
CA THR A 239 4.50 4.55 3.07
C THR A 239 5.95 4.89 2.67
N SER A 240 6.22 5.84 1.77
CA SER A 240 7.62 6.22 1.42
C SER A 240 8.16 7.27 2.40
N SER A 241 9.25 6.96 3.10
CA SER A 241 10.01 7.91 3.93
C SER A 241 10.72 8.96 3.07
N ASP A 242 11.08 8.60 1.83
CA ASP A 242 11.84 9.45 0.91
C ASP A 242 11.05 9.71 -0.39
N LYS A 243 10.10 10.66 -0.38
CA LYS A 243 9.80 11.61 -1.49
C LYS A 243 8.66 12.59 -1.14
N HIS A 244 8.90 13.84 -1.52
CA HIS A 244 8.15 15.06 -1.22
C HIS A 244 6.80 15.15 -1.97
N GLY A 245 5.82 14.33 -1.57
CA GLY A 245 4.45 14.52 -2.01
C GLY A 245 3.81 15.75 -1.35
N PHE A 246 3.21 16.64 -2.14
CA PHE A 246 2.43 17.76 -1.64
C PHE A 246 1.02 17.38 -1.26
N GLY A 247 0.50 16.22 -1.67
CA GLY A 247 -0.81 15.73 -1.24
C GLY A 247 -1.00 14.23 -1.52
N ASP A 248 -2.21 13.75 -1.32
CA ASP A 248 -2.61 12.38 -1.63
C ASP A 248 -2.95 12.22 -3.13
N VAL A 249 -3.53 13.28 -3.72
CA VAL A 249 -3.75 13.43 -5.17
C VAL A 249 -3.10 14.72 -5.62
N GLU A 250 -2.31 14.67 -6.69
CA GLU A 250 -1.47 15.78 -7.11
C GLU A 250 -1.59 16.07 -8.60
N ILE A 251 -1.82 17.35 -8.90
CA ILE A 251 -1.93 17.87 -10.26
C ILE A 251 -0.77 18.82 -10.48
N TRP A 252 -0.06 18.61 -11.58
CA TRP A 252 1.20 19.27 -11.91
C TRP A 252 1.08 20.01 -13.24
N ASN A 253 1.87 21.07 -13.38
CA ASN A 253 2.10 21.71 -14.66
C ASN A 253 3.03 20.85 -15.53
N THR A 254 3.03 21.09 -16.85
CA THR A 254 3.95 20.41 -17.79
C THR A 254 5.43 20.64 -17.49
N ASP A 255 5.77 21.78 -16.88
CA ASP A 255 7.12 22.13 -16.43
C ASP A 255 7.53 21.46 -15.10
N LYS A 256 6.69 20.57 -14.57
CA LYS A 256 6.87 19.86 -13.28
C LYS A 256 6.83 20.77 -12.06
N THR A 257 6.24 21.96 -12.15
CA THR A 257 5.87 22.74 -10.97
C THR A 257 4.51 22.29 -10.41
N PRO A 258 4.31 22.30 -9.08
CA PRO A 258 3.07 21.85 -8.48
C PRO A 258 1.94 22.85 -8.75
N PHE A 259 0.76 22.38 -9.16
CA PHE A 259 -0.38 23.25 -9.52
C PHE A 259 -1.49 23.18 -8.47
N GLU A 260 -2.04 21.98 -8.22
CA GLU A 260 -3.17 21.77 -7.34
C GLU A 260 -3.02 20.45 -6.58
N MET A 261 -3.34 20.48 -5.29
CA MET A 261 -3.09 19.36 -4.38
C MET A 261 -4.34 19.02 -3.59
N VAL A 262 -4.53 17.74 -3.31
CA VAL A 262 -5.63 17.25 -2.46
C VAL A 262 -5.07 16.41 -1.34
N GLU A 263 -5.40 16.77 -0.11
CA GLU A 263 -5.17 15.97 1.11
C GLU A 263 -6.51 15.47 1.63
N ILE A 264 -6.59 14.18 1.97
CA ILE A 264 -7.83 13.51 2.34
C ILE A 264 -7.68 12.90 3.74
N LYS A 265 -8.59 13.26 4.63
CA LYS A 265 -8.68 12.71 5.97
C LYS A 265 -9.86 11.76 6.07
N HIS A 266 -9.60 10.52 6.44
CA HIS A 266 -10.66 9.52 6.58
C HIS A 266 -11.15 9.46 8.03
N ASN A 267 -12.44 9.73 8.24
CA ASN A 267 -13.17 9.69 9.51
C ASN A 267 -12.58 10.60 10.59
N ILE A 268 -11.95 11.70 10.19
CA ILE A 268 -11.37 12.70 11.09
C ILE A 268 -11.88 14.08 10.67
N PRO A 269 -12.44 14.89 11.58
CA PRO A 269 -12.86 16.25 11.25
C PRO A 269 -11.66 17.10 10.83
N ILE A 270 -11.91 18.09 9.99
CA ILE A 270 -10.93 19.10 9.64
C ILE A 270 -10.63 19.95 10.88
N LYS A 271 -9.35 20.13 11.18
CA LYS A 271 -8.85 20.86 12.36
C LYS A 271 -7.91 21.98 11.93
N ARG A 272 -7.81 23.03 12.76
CA ARG A 272 -6.91 24.18 12.54
C ARG A 272 -5.47 23.77 12.22
N ASN A 273 -4.91 22.83 12.98
CA ASN A 273 -3.53 22.37 12.79
C ASN A 273 -3.28 21.80 11.39
N MET A 274 -4.27 21.16 10.78
CA MET A 274 -4.15 20.65 9.41
C MET A 274 -4.00 21.79 8.40
N VAL A 275 -4.71 22.90 8.59
CA VAL A 275 -4.58 24.10 7.74
C VAL A 275 -3.21 24.75 7.94
N PHE A 276 -2.73 24.84 9.20
CA PHE A 276 -1.37 25.32 9.48
C PHE A 276 -0.29 24.45 8.81
N ASP A 277 -0.45 23.13 8.85
CA ASP A 277 0.47 22.19 8.22
C ASP A 277 0.49 22.39 6.70
N ILE A 278 -0.66 22.64 6.07
CA ILE A 278 -0.75 22.99 4.64
C ILE A 278 0.01 24.27 4.35
N VAL A 279 -0.25 25.36 5.09
CA VAL A 279 0.46 26.64 4.89
C VAL A 279 1.98 26.47 4.99
N LYS A 280 2.45 25.66 5.95
CA LYS A 280 3.87 25.37 6.11
C LYS A 280 4.42 24.56 4.93
N LYS A 281 3.67 23.56 4.46
CA LYS A 281 4.04 22.65 3.36
C LYS A 281 4.08 23.36 2.01
N THR A 282 3.21 24.35 1.80
CA THR A 282 3.07 25.07 0.53
C THR A 282 3.85 26.38 0.49
N LYS A 283 4.55 26.74 1.58
CA LYS A 283 5.43 27.91 1.61
C LYS A 283 6.49 27.80 0.52
N ASN A 284 6.63 28.87 -0.28
CA ASN A 284 7.57 28.95 -1.41
C ASN A 284 7.33 27.90 -2.51
N THR A 285 6.08 27.51 -2.73
CA THR A 285 5.68 26.62 -3.82
C THR A 285 4.79 27.36 -4.82
N ALA A 286 4.64 26.81 -6.02
CA ALA A 286 3.74 27.32 -7.05
C ALA A 286 2.27 26.83 -6.90
N ILE A 287 1.95 26.17 -5.78
CA ILE A 287 0.62 25.59 -5.56
C ILE A 287 -0.41 26.71 -5.48
N GLN A 288 -1.37 26.69 -6.41
CA GLN A 288 -2.43 27.69 -6.49
C GLN A 288 -3.64 27.30 -5.65
N ARG A 289 -3.93 25.99 -5.56
CA ARG A 289 -5.08 25.49 -4.81
C ARG A 289 -4.74 24.23 -4.04
N TYR A 290 -5.24 24.16 -2.81
CA TYR A 290 -5.05 23.02 -1.93
C TYR A 290 -6.37 22.61 -1.30
N TYR A 291 -6.86 21.42 -1.66
CA TYR A 291 -8.05 20.83 -1.07
C TYR A 291 -7.70 20.05 0.19
N LEU A 292 -8.41 20.33 1.28
CA LEU A 292 -8.41 19.52 2.48
C LEU A 292 -9.79 18.88 2.62
N LEU A 293 -9.88 17.62 2.22
CA LEU A 293 -11.14 16.88 2.16
C LEU A 293 -11.26 15.90 3.31
N THR A 294 -12.49 15.63 3.76
CA THR A 294 -12.73 14.59 4.77
C THR A 294 -13.96 13.73 4.48
N THR A 295 -13.94 12.47 4.92
CA THR A 295 -15.16 11.63 4.99
C THR A 295 -15.93 11.82 6.29
N TYR A 296 -15.41 12.61 7.24
CA TYR A 296 -16.11 12.90 8.48
C TYR A 296 -17.42 13.64 8.22
N GLU A 297 -18.53 13.11 8.74
CA GLU A 297 -19.85 13.71 8.59
C GLU A 297 -19.88 15.10 9.25
N GLY A 298 -20.40 16.10 8.53
CA GLY A 298 -20.38 17.50 8.97
C GLY A 298 -19.04 18.22 8.75
N CYS A 299 -18.00 17.54 8.26
CA CYS A 299 -16.65 18.06 7.92
C CYS A 299 -15.81 18.59 9.11
N PHE A 300 -16.44 19.30 10.03
CA PHE A 300 -15.85 19.96 11.18
C PHE A 300 -16.44 19.41 12.48
N SER A 301 -15.72 19.55 13.59
CA SER A 301 -16.21 19.09 14.88
C SER A 301 -17.37 19.92 15.43
N THR A 302 -17.38 21.22 15.15
CA THR A 302 -18.42 22.17 15.59
C THR A 302 -18.55 23.32 14.58
N LEU A 303 -19.68 24.02 14.60
CA LEU A 303 -19.91 25.21 13.78
C LEU A 303 -18.94 26.37 14.13
N GLU A 304 -18.54 26.47 15.39
CA GLU A 304 -17.53 27.45 15.81
C GLU A 304 -16.17 27.16 15.16
N GLU A 305 -15.77 25.89 15.12
CA GLU A 305 -14.51 25.47 14.52
C GLU A 305 -14.51 25.69 13.01
N GLU A 306 -15.63 25.37 12.35
CA GLU A 306 -15.85 25.69 10.94
C GLU A 306 -15.70 27.19 10.66
N ASN A 307 -16.40 28.04 11.42
CA ASN A 307 -16.33 29.49 11.26
C ASN A 307 -14.92 30.04 11.46
N TYR A 308 -14.18 29.53 12.44
CA TYR A 308 -12.79 29.93 12.67
C TYR A 308 -11.92 29.53 11.48
N ILE A 309 -12.01 28.27 11.03
CA ILE A 309 -11.19 27.74 9.94
C ILE A 309 -11.49 28.50 8.63
N ASN A 310 -12.75 28.77 8.33
CA ASN A 310 -13.14 29.53 7.14
C ASN A 310 -12.59 30.95 7.17
N LYS A 311 -12.67 31.65 8.31
CA LYS A 311 -12.03 32.97 8.48
C LYS A 311 -10.51 32.90 8.29
N PHE A 312 -9.87 31.86 8.81
CA PHE A 312 -8.43 31.67 8.67
C PHE A 312 -8.01 31.40 7.22
N ILE A 313 -8.76 30.54 6.51
CA ILE A 313 -8.57 30.28 5.07
C ILE A 313 -8.71 31.56 4.25
N LEU A 314 -9.73 32.38 4.53
CA LEU A 314 -9.90 33.67 3.85
C LEU A 314 -8.73 34.62 4.11
N LYS A 315 -8.22 34.66 5.34
CA LYS A 315 -7.00 35.43 5.65
C LYS A 315 -5.81 34.94 4.83
N ILE A 316 -5.59 33.63 4.74
CA ILE A 316 -4.49 33.04 3.94
C ILE A 316 -4.60 33.46 2.47
N LYS A 317 -5.81 33.43 1.90
CA LYS A 317 -6.07 33.86 0.52
C LYS A 317 -5.86 35.36 0.30
N ASN A 318 -6.11 36.20 1.32
CA ASN A 318 -5.83 37.63 1.24
C ASN A 318 -4.34 37.95 1.36
N ASP A 319 -3.62 37.19 2.19
CA ASP A 319 -2.20 37.41 2.49
C ASP A 319 -1.25 36.75 1.47
N GLY A 320 -1.75 35.88 0.60
CA GLY A 320 -0.95 35.12 -0.37
C GLY A 320 -1.73 34.58 -1.55
N GLU A 321 -1.06 33.79 -2.40
CA GLU A 321 -1.62 33.33 -3.69
C GLU A 321 -2.34 31.97 -3.63
N ILE A 322 -2.33 31.30 -2.47
CA ILE A 322 -2.90 29.97 -2.33
C ILE A 322 -4.35 30.00 -1.85
N GLU A 323 -5.21 29.31 -2.59
CA GLU A 323 -6.59 29.04 -2.19
C GLU A 323 -6.67 27.68 -1.47
N ILE A 324 -6.98 27.69 -0.18
CA ILE A 324 -7.26 26.45 0.56
C ILE A 324 -8.78 26.20 0.55
N ILE A 325 -9.19 24.97 0.24
CA ILE A 325 -10.61 24.58 0.22
C ILE A 325 -10.82 23.42 1.19
N ALA A 326 -11.47 23.70 2.31
CA ALA A 326 -11.87 22.70 3.31
C ALA A 326 -13.30 22.24 3.00
N ASN A 327 -13.51 20.95 2.74
CA ASN A 327 -14.84 20.42 2.40
C ASN A 327 -14.98 18.93 2.70
N GLY A 328 -16.21 18.42 2.62
CA GLY A 328 -16.48 16.99 2.66
C GLY A 328 -16.25 16.32 1.31
N ILE A 329 -15.80 15.07 1.34
CA ILE A 329 -15.46 14.34 0.10
C ILE A 329 -16.72 14.02 -0.70
N ILE A 330 -17.83 13.69 -0.05
CA ILE A 330 -19.08 13.35 -0.71
C ILE A 330 -19.68 14.57 -1.39
N GLN A 331 -19.64 15.73 -0.74
CA GLN A 331 -20.05 17.00 -1.32
C GLN A 331 -19.19 17.33 -2.55
N SER A 332 -17.87 17.18 -2.43
CA SER A 332 -16.94 17.44 -3.52
C SER A 332 -17.17 16.51 -4.72
N LEU A 333 -17.31 15.20 -4.48
CA LEU A 333 -17.63 14.22 -5.52
C LEU A 333 -18.96 14.53 -6.20
N LYS A 334 -20.02 14.90 -5.46
CA LYS A 334 -21.30 15.32 -6.06
C LYS A 334 -21.14 16.51 -6.99
N TYR A 335 -20.33 17.51 -6.63
CA TYR A 335 -20.07 18.66 -7.50
C TYR A 335 -19.25 18.26 -8.73
N TYR A 336 -18.18 17.50 -8.54
CA TYR A 336 -17.32 17.05 -9.63
C TYR A 336 -18.05 16.16 -10.63
N MET A 337 -18.91 15.27 -10.15
CA MET A 337 -19.68 14.38 -11.00
C MET A 337 -20.65 15.13 -11.91
N ARG A 338 -21.09 16.35 -11.58
CA ARG A 338 -21.93 17.17 -12.48
C ARG A 338 -21.21 17.62 -13.76
N PHE A 339 -19.88 17.54 -13.80
CA PHE A 339 -19.07 17.91 -14.96
C PHE A 339 -18.71 16.72 -15.86
N ILE A 340 -19.11 15.51 -15.49
CA ILE A 340 -18.93 14.32 -16.31
C ILE A 340 -20.29 13.81 -16.78
N GLU A 341 -20.32 13.23 -17.97
CA GLU A 341 -21.57 12.73 -18.58
C GLU A 341 -21.72 11.21 -18.39
N ASP A 342 -20.61 10.48 -18.23
CA ASP A 342 -20.59 9.03 -18.16
C ASP A 342 -20.19 8.50 -16.77
N TYR A 343 -21.19 8.21 -15.95
CA TYR A 343 -21.01 7.63 -14.62
C TYR A 343 -20.59 6.17 -14.64
N VAL A 344 -20.90 5.44 -15.71
CA VAL A 344 -20.43 4.06 -15.90
C VAL A 344 -18.92 4.07 -16.08
N THR A 345 -18.40 4.96 -16.93
CA THR A 345 -16.95 5.15 -17.08
C THR A 345 -16.26 5.53 -15.77
N PHE A 346 -16.89 6.35 -14.92
CA PHE A 346 -16.36 6.64 -13.59
C PHE A 346 -16.22 5.35 -12.75
N ILE A 347 -17.28 4.55 -12.66
CA ILE A 347 -17.26 3.29 -11.91
C ILE A 347 -16.19 2.36 -12.48
N LYS A 348 -16.09 2.27 -13.82
CA LYS A 348 -15.07 1.45 -14.47
C LYS A 348 -13.65 1.87 -14.09
N LYS A 349 -13.35 3.17 -14.18
CA LYS A 349 -12.04 3.71 -13.79
C LYS A 349 -11.77 3.54 -12.29
N TYR A 350 -12.78 3.72 -11.44
CA TYR A 350 -12.63 3.52 -9.99
C TYR A 350 -12.26 2.07 -9.68
N THR A 351 -12.95 1.10 -10.29
CA THR A 351 -12.63 -0.33 -10.15
C THR A 351 -11.22 -0.64 -10.65
N SER A 352 -10.83 -0.14 -11.83
CA SER A 352 -9.48 -0.33 -12.36
C SER A 352 -8.41 0.24 -11.43
N ASN A 353 -8.57 1.49 -10.96
CA ASN A 353 -7.63 2.13 -10.05
C ASN A 353 -7.56 1.40 -8.69
N LEU A 354 -8.69 0.87 -8.21
CA LEU A 354 -8.75 0.07 -6.99
C LEU A 354 -7.93 -1.22 -7.11
N ILE A 355 -8.08 -1.92 -8.23
CA ILE A 355 -7.34 -3.15 -8.56
C ILE A 355 -5.84 -2.85 -8.71
N GLU A 356 -5.49 -1.81 -9.46
CA GLU A 356 -4.11 -1.40 -9.67
C GLU A 356 -3.39 -1.04 -8.36
N ASP A 357 -4.05 -0.27 -7.47
CA ASP A 357 -3.50 0.03 -6.15
C ASP A 357 -3.32 -1.26 -5.32
N ALA A 358 -4.30 -2.17 -5.35
CA ALA A 358 -4.25 -3.44 -4.63
C ALA A 358 -3.16 -4.40 -5.14
N LYS A 359 -2.67 -4.26 -6.37
CA LYS A 359 -1.53 -5.02 -6.93
C LYS A 359 -0.18 -4.57 -6.39
N ILE A 360 -0.07 -3.31 -5.97
CA ILE A 360 1.22 -2.70 -5.56
C ILE A 360 1.25 -2.24 -4.11
N SER A 361 0.11 -2.29 -3.41
CA SER A 361 -0.07 -1.79 -2.05
C SER A 361 -0.76 -2.81 -1.15
N THR A 362 -0.47 -2.71 0.15
CA THR A 362 -1.18 -3.44 1.22
C THR A 362 -2.28 -2.60 1.89
N GLU A 363 -2.48 -1.36 1.41
CA GLU A 363 -3.52 -0.45 1.89
C GLU A 363 -4.89 -0.85 1.36
N VAL A 364 -4.98 -1.23 0.07
CA VAL A 364 -6.16 -1.91 -0.47
C VAL A 364 -6.03 -3.43 -0.28
N LYS A 365 -6.94 -3.98 0.51
CA LYS A 365 -6.95 -5.38 0.93
C LYS A 365 -7.96 -6.18 0.12
N GLU A 366 -7.79 -7.49 0.09
CA GLU A 366 -8.70 -8.41 -0.62
C GLU A 366 -10.17 -8.20 -0.25
N PHE A 367 -10.47 -7.99 1.04
CA PHE A 367 -11.85 -7.75 1.46
C PHE A 367 -12.41 -6.39 0.98
N HIS A 368 -11.57 -5.38 0.68
CA HIS A 368 -12.08 -4.16 0.05
C HIS A 368 -12.59 -4.44 -1.37
N ILE A 369 -11.94 -5.37 -2.08
CA ILE A 369 -12.31 -5.75 -3.44
C ILE A 369 -13.60 -6.57 -3.41
N LYS A 370 -13.69 -7.54 -2.49
CA LYS A 370 -14.90 -8.35 -2.29
C LYS A 370 -16.10 -7.48 -1.91
N ASP A 371 -15.94 -6.57 -0.96
CA ASP A 371 -16.99 -5.61 -0.60
C ASP A 371 -17.42 -4.76 -1.81
N TRP A 372 -16.47 -4.38 -2.68
CA TRP A 372 -16.78 -3.66 -3.91
C TRP A 372 -17.54 -4.52 -4.92
N GLN A 373 -17.15 -5.78 -5.13
CA GLN A 373 -17.88 -6.74 -5.96
C GLN A 373 -19.33 -6.91 -5.49
N ASP A 374 -19.53 -7.00 -4.17
CA ASP A 374 -20.88 -7.11 -3.60
C ASP A 374 -21.70 -5.83 -3.84
N ILE A 375 -21.08 -4.66 -3.72
CA ILE A 375 -21.71 -3.37 -4.07
C ILE A 375 -22.08 -3.33 -5.56
N LEU A 376 -21.20 -3.80 -6.46
CA LEU A 376 -21.50 -3.84 -7.90
C LEU A 376 -22.72 -4.74 -8.17
N LYS A 377 -22.77 -5.93 -7.56
CA LYS A 377 -23.86 -6.90 -7.71
C LYS A 377 -25.21 -6.37 -7.20
N GLU A 378 -25.21 -5.70 -6.05
CA GLU A 378 -26.44 -5.11 -5.46
C GLU A 378 -27.10 -4.06 -6.35
N HIS A 379 -26.32 -3.39 -7.19
CA HIS A 379 -26.81 -2.34 -8.09
C HIS A 379 -27.15 -2.85 -9.49
N GLU A 380 -27.37 -4.17 -9.64
CA GLU A 380 -27.77 -4.81 -10.91
C GLU A 380 -26.91 -4.40 -12.11
N ILE A 381 -25.62 -4.21 -11.85
CA ILE A 381 -24.57 -4.22 -12.88
C ILE A 381 -24.46 -5.70 -13.29
N LYS A 382 -25.37 -6.11 -14.19
CA LYS A 382 -25.58 -7.50 -14.64
C LYS A 382 -24.60 -7.91 -15.73
N TYR A 383 -23.99 -9.07 -15.49
CA TYR A 383 -23.20 -9.94 -16.38
C TYR A 383 -23.69 -10.11 -17.81
#